data_AF-A0A956X015-F1
#
_entry.id   AF-A0A956X015-F1
#
_cell.length_a   1.000
_cell.length_b   1.000
_cell.length_c   1.000
_cell.angle_alpha   90.00
_cell.angle_beta   90.00
_cell.angle_gamma   90.00
#
_symmetry.space_group_name_H-M   'P 1'
#
loop_
_entity.id
_entity.type
_entity.pdbx_description
1 polymer ?
#
loop_
_entity_poly.entity_id
_entity_poly.type
_entity_poly.pdbx_seq_one_letter_code
_entity_poly.pdbx_strand_id
1 'polypeptide(L)' 'DVRQWTLLGRVGTPQDCANLVRFLCSPEGGWINGQLLYSNGGIE' A
#
# COMPACT_ATOMS: atom_id res chain seq x y z
N ASP A 1 -14.16 7.76 -12.97
CA ASP A 1 -13.30 6.56 -13.11
C ASP A 1 -12.45 6.47 -11.86
N VAL A 2 -12.38 5.32 -11.18
CA VAL A 2 -11.61 5.13 -9.94
C VAL A 2 -10.14 5.54 -10.09
N ARG A 3 -9.60 5.46 -11.32
CA ARG A 3 -8.23 5.90 -11.64
C ARG A 3 -7.99 7.38 -11.36
N GLN A 4 -9.01 8.23 -11.48
CA GLN A 4 -8.88 9.67 -11.22
C GLN A 4 -8.75 10.00 -9.73
N TRP A 5 -9.10 9.05 -8.86
CA TRP A 5 -9.13 9.25 -7.42
C TRP A 5 -7.86 8.68 -6.75
N THR A 6 -7.13 7.82 -7.47
CA THR A 6 -5.79 7.39 -7.07
C THR A 6 -4.75 8.43 -7.49
N LEU A 7 -3.84 8.81 -6.59
CA LEU A 7 -2.72 9.71 -6.92
C LEU A 7 -1.76 9.11 -7.96
N LEU A 8 -1.81 7.79 -8.15
CA LEU A 8 -1.01 7.06 -9.15
C LEU A 8 -1.69 6.95 -10.52
N GLY A 9 -2.91 7.49 -10.69
CA GLY A 9 -3.64 7.45 -11.96
C GLY A 9 -3.99 6.05 -12.47
N ARG A 10 -3.96 5.02 -11.60
CA ARG A 10 -4.19 3.62 -11.97
C ARG A 10 -4.92 2.86 -10.88
N VAL A 11 -5.62 1.80 -11.28
CA VAL A 11 -6.16 0.82 -10.34
C VAL A 11 -5.00 0.05 -9.69
N GLY A 12 -5.13 -0.20 -8.39
CA GLY A 12 -4.22 -1.09 -7.67
C GLY A 12 -4.23 -2.50 -8.25
N THR A 13 -3.12 -3.18 -8.10
CA THR A 13 -2.95 -4.60 -8.43
C THR A 13 -2.72 -5.40 -7.14
N PRO A 14 -2.95 -6.72 -7.13
CA PRO A 14 -2.61 -7.56 -5.98
C PRO A 14 -1.15 -7.40 -5.52
N GLN A 15 -0.23 -7.10 -6.45
CA GLN A 15 1.18 -6.93 -6.15
C GLN A 15 1.47 -5.70 -5.29
N ASP A 16 0.65 -4.64 -5.38
CA ASP A 16 0.83 -3.43 -4.57
C ASP A 16 0.67 -3.73 -3.08
N CYS A 17 -0.39 -4.46 -2.72
CA CYS A 17 -0.62 -4.93 -1.36
C CYS A 17 0.47 -5.93 -0.91
N ALA A 18 0.82 -6.89 -1.79
CA ALA A 18 1.85 -7.88 -1.49
C ALA A 18 3.22 -7.24 -1.23
N ASN A 19 3.57 -6.16 -1.93
CA ASN A 19 4.81 -5.42 -1.71
C ASN A 19 4.83 -4.75 -0.32
N LEU A 20 3.71 -4.15 0.12
CA LEU A 20 3.60 -3.61 1.47
C LEU A 20 3.80 -4.71 2.52
N VAL A 21 3.10 -5.85 2.38
CA VAL A 21 3.22 -6.99 3.30
C VAL A 21 4.66 -7.53 3.32
N ARG A 22 5.28 -7.70 2.15
CA ARG A 22 6.68 -8.13 2.04
C ARG A 22 7.62 -7.20 2.79
N PHE A 23 7.43 -5.88 2.66
CA PHE A 23 8.23 -4.89 3.40
C PHE A 23 7.99 -4.99 4.91
N LEU A 24 6.75 -5.07 5.36
CA LEU A 24 6.44 -5.18 6.80
C LEU A 24 7.00 -6.46 7.44
N CYS A 25 7.09 -7.56 6.69
CA CYS A 25 7.69 -8.82 7.16
C CYS A 25 9.23 -8.89 6.98
N SER A 26 9.85 -7.85 6.42
CA SER A 26 11.30 -7.79 6.22
C SER A 26 12.02 -7.21 7.45
N PRO A 27 13.36 -7.41 7.59
CA PRO A 27 14.14 -6.74 8.63
C PRO A 27 13.98 -5.22 8.63
N GLU A 28 13.86 -4.61 7.45
CA GLU A 28 13.70 -3.17 7.27
C GLU A 28 12.36 -2.64 7.81
N GLY A 29 11.34 -3.49 7.85
CA GLY A 29 10.00 -3.17 8.38
C GLY A 29 9.90 -3.21 9.90
N GLY A 30 10.92 -3.72 10.61
CA GLY A 30 10.82 -4.11 12.02
C GLY A 30 10.47 -3.02 13.03
N TRP A 31 10.56 -1.73 12.66
CA TRP A 31 10.18 -0.61 13.53
C TRP A 31 8.70 -0.22 13.41
N ILE A 32 7.98 -0.73 12.41
CA ILE A 32 6.58 -0.36 12.15
C ILE A 32 5.66 -1.40 12.80
N ASN A 33 4.98 -0.99 13.88
CA ASN A 33 4.04 -1.87 14.58
C ASN A 33 2.80 -1.10 15.09
N GLY A 34 1.68 -1.82 15.24
CA GLY A 34 0.42 -1.27 15.77
C GLY A 34 -0.24 -0.20 14.90
N GLN A 35 0.14 -0.07 13.63
CA GLN A 35 -0.38 0.94 12.71
C GLN A 35 -1.43 0.36 11.76
N LEU A 36 -2.42 1.17 11.40
CA LEU A 36 -3.28 0.91 10.25
C LEU A 36 -2.68 1.63 9.03
N LEU A 37 -2.16 0.85 8.09
CA LEU A 37 -1.56 1.35 6.85
C LEU A 37 -2.48 1.07 5.65
N TYR A 38 -2.65 2.05 4.78
CA TYR A 38 -3.48 1.93 3.58
C TYR A 38 -2.62 1.76 2.32
N SER A 39 -2.77 0.61 1.66
CA SER A 39 -2.21 0.34 0.32
C SER A 39 -3.28 0.55 -0.76
N ASN A 40 -3.81 1.77 -0.87
CA ASN A 40 -5.00 2.06 -1.69
C ASN A 40 -4.79 3.10 -2.80
N GLY A 41 -3.54 3.48 -3.08
CA GLY A 41 -3.24 4.50 -4.09
C GLY A 41 -3.58 5.94 -3.67
N GLY A 42 -3.78 6.19 -2.37
CA GLY A 42 -4.01 7.52 -1.80
C GLY A 42 -5.45 8.01 -1.88
N ILE A 43 -6.41 7.09 -1.97
CA ILE A 43 -7.85 7.42 -1.89
C ILE A 43 -8.21 7.67 -0.42
N GLU A 44 -8.89 8.78 -0.12
CA GLU A 44 -9.66 8.99 1.13
C GLU A 44 -11.14 8.70 0.91
#